data_AF-A0A1H5HMB6-F1
#
_entry.id   AF-A0A1H5HMB6-F1
#
_cell.length_a   1.000
_cell.length_b   1.000
_cell.length_c   1.000
_cell.angle_alpha   90.00
_cell.angle_beta   90.00
_cell.angle_gamma   90.00
#
_symmetry.space_group_name_H-M   'P 1'
#
loop_
_entity.id
_entity.type
_entity.pdbx_description
1 polymer ?
#
loop_
_entity_poly.entity_id
_entity_poly.type
_entity_poly.pdbx_seq_one_letter_code
_entity_poly.pdbx_strand_id
1 'polypeptide(L)'
;MSLNARRNRQLLEAAAPLLLQGERVEFASLAAIGSVSVRRQALTAAVVGVLSAGTMMATVTPRPMYILLTDQRVLFFDGNRGGKPGKLVLNLPRPYVSAGGSKKAFLGLQFTTRLSVAGQEQGLKVTFPVQHRGDGPRFVGALPVTR
;
A
#
# COMPACT_ATOMS: atom_id res chain seq x y z
N MET A 1 -14.01 -9.26 -3.68
CA MET A 1 -15.08 -9.06 -2.69
C MET A 1 -14.62 -7.93 -1.79
N SER A 2 -15.52 -7.02 -1.43
CA SER A 2 -15.22 -5.94 -0.49
C SER A 2 -14.89 -6.51 0.89
N LEU A 3 -14.21 -5.71 1.71
CA LEU A 3 -13.93 -6.06 3.10
C LEU A 3 -15.23 -6.45 3.83
N ASN A 4 -15.18 -7.48 4.69
CA ASN A 4 -16.33 -7.89 5.51
C ASN A 4 -16.87 -6.69 6.29
N ALA A 5 -18.19 -6.47 6.32
CA ALA A 5 -18.82 -5.32 6.96
C ALA A 5 -18.39 -5.11 8.42
N ARG A 6 -18.23 -6.20 9.19
CA ARG A 6 -17.73 -6.13 10.58
C ARG A 6 -16.29 -5.60 10.64
N ARG A 7 -15.43 -6.04 9.72
CA ARG A 7 -14.03 -5.59 9.65
C ARG A 7 -13.91 -4.18 9.12
N ASN A 8 -14.74 -3.81 8.17
CA ASN A 8 -14.84 -2.44 7.68
C ASN A 8 -15.21 -1.49 8.83
N ARG A 9 -16.25 -1.82 9.59
CA ARG A 9 -16.64 -1.01 10.77
C ARG A 9 -15.50 -0.88 11.78
N GLN A 10 -14.83 -1.98 12.13
CA GLN A 10 -13.70 -1.93 13.06
C GLN A 10 -12.52 -1.11 12.55
N LEU A 11 -12.27 -1.14 11.23
CA LEU A 11 -11.21 -0.32 10.63
C LEU A 11 -11.57 1.17 10.72
N LEU A 12 -12.83 1.52 10.43
CA LEU A 12 -13.32 2.89 10.54
C LEU A 12 -13.29 3.36 12.00
N GLU A 13 -13.67 2.53 12.97
CA GLU A 13 -13.58 2.84 14.40
C GLU A 13 -12.12 3.07 14.84
N ALA A 14 -11.18 2.26 14.34
CA ALA A 14 -9.74 2.43 14.62
C ALA A 14 -9.15 3.68 13.94
N ALA A 15 -9.68 4.07 12.78
CA ALA A 15 -9.22 5.21 12.01
C ALA A 15 -9.86 6.54 12.46
N ALA A 16 -11.08 6.52 12.98
CA ALA A 16 -11.85 7.71 13.36
C ALA A 16 -11.05 8.76 14.16
N PRO A 17 -10.29 8.41 15.21
CA PRO A 17 -9.51 9.40 15.96
C PRO A 17 -8.27 9.92 15.22
N LEU A 18 -7.91 9.33 14.09
CA LEU A 18 -6.73 9.67 13.28
C LEU A 18 -7.09 10.49 12.03
N LEU A 19 -8.37 10.56 11.68
CA LEU A 19 -8.85 11.34 10.54
C LEU A 19 -8.84 12.83 10.89
N LEU A 20 -8.38 13.65 9.95
CA LEU A 20 -8.52 15.10 10.07
C LEU A 20 -9.98 15.52 9.90
N GLN A 21 -10.31 16.71 10.39
CA GLN A 21 -11.64 17.27 10.23
C GLN A 21 -11.98 17.41 8.74
N GLY A 22 -13.10 16.81 8.32
CA GLY A 22 -13.57 16.82 6.93
C GLY A 22 -12.89 15.80 6.01
N GLU A 23 -11.91 15.03 6.50
CA GLU A 23 -11.26 13.96 5.74
C GLU A 23 -12.26 12.84 5.42
N ARG A 24 -12.33 12.42 4.16
CA ARG A 24 -13.32 11.45 3.66
C ARG A 24 -12.64 10.15 3.29
N VAL A 25 -13.14 9.05 3.82
CA VAL A 25 -12.72 7.70 3.43
C VAL A 25 -13.27 7.38 2.04
N GLU A 26 -12.39 7.09 1.09
CA GLU A 26 -12.74 6.70 -0.28
C GLU A 26 -12.70 5.18 -0.46
N PHE A 27 -11.81 4.48 0.25
CA PHE A 27 -11.58 3.06 0.06
C PHE A 27 -11.02 2.37 1.30
N ALA A 28 -11.44 1.12 1.52
CA ALA A 28 -10.97 0.26 2.60
C ALA A 28 -10.78 -1.18 2.08
N SER A 29 -9.63 -1.80 2.37
CA SER A 29 -9.35 -3.18 1.98
C SER A 29 -8.27 -3.82 2.85
N LEU A 30 -7.89 -5.06 2.52
CA LEU A 30 -6.82 -5.81 3.16
C LEU A 30 -5.84 -6.33 2.10
N ALA A 31 -4.55 -6.10 2.35
CA ALA A 31 -3.46 -6.54 1.48
C ALA A 31 -2.22 -6.92 2.29
N ALA A 32 -1.35 -7.74 1.72
CA ALA A 32 -0.01 -7.95 2.25
C ALA A 32 0.90 -6.80 1.78
N ILE A 33 1.54 -6.11 2.73
CA ILE A 33 2.46 -5.00 2.50
C ILE A 33 3.87 -5.44 2.86
N GLY A 34 4.80 -5.33 1.91
CA GLY A 34 6.23 -5.53 2.14
C GLY A 34 7.06 -4.45 1.46
N SER A 35 8.34 -4.30 1.80
CA SER A 35 9.23 -3.34 1.12
C SER A 35 9.87 -3.96 -0.11
N VAL A 36 10.08 -3.14 -1.13
CA VAL A 36 10.83 -3.50 -2.34
C VAL A 36 11.70 -2.32 -2.75
N SER A 37 12.95 -2.58 -3.11
CA SER A 37 13.80 -1.54 -3.71
C SER A 37 13.21 -1.09 -5.05
N VAL A 38 13.07 0.22 -5.26
CA VAL A 38 12.59 0.81 -6.52
C VAL A 38 13.71 0.80 -7.58
N ARG A 39 14.97 0.55 -7.18
CA ARG A 39 16.15 0.52 -8.05
C ARG A 39 16.04 -0.47 -9.22
N ARG A 40 15.23 -1.53 -9.10
CA ARG A 40 14.99 -2.48 -10.20
C ARG A 40 14.08 -1.99 -11.33
N GLN A 41 13.36 -0.86 -11.18
CA GLN A 41 12.56 -0.28 -12.29
C GLN A 41 13.21 0.94 -12.95
N ALA A 42 14.16 1.61 -12.32
CA ALA A 42 15.00 2.59 -13.02
C ALA A 42 16.02 1.92 -13.96
N LEU A 43 16.37 0.65 -13.73
CA LEU A 43 17.32 -0.08 -14.60
C LEU A 43 16.79 -0.42 -16.00
N THR A 44 15.52 -0.13 -16.31
CA THR A 44 15.00 -0.23 -17.70
C THR A 44 14.97 1.14 -18.40
N ALA A 45 15.35 2.22 -17.72
CA ALA A 45 15.43 3.56 -18.30
C ALA A 45 16.65 4.31 -17.74
N ALA A 46 17.73 4.24 -18.51
CA ALA A 46 18.92 5.10 -18.45
C ALA A 46 19.95 4.87 -17.31
N VAL A 47 21.19 4.74 -17.79
CA VAL A 47 22.50 4.91 -17.13
C VAL A 47 22.50 6.12 -16.20
N VAL A 48 23.12 5.99 -15.00
CA VAL A 48 24.04 6.95 -14.32
C VAL A 48 24.12 6.64 -12.81
N GLY A 49 25.35 6.38 -12.35
CA GLY A 49 25.95 7.09 -11.21
C GLY A 49 25.55 6.74 -9.76
N VAL A 50 26.57 6.34 -9.00
CA VAL A 50 26.73 6.44 -7.54
C VAL A 50 26.05 5.34 -6.71
N LEU A 51 26.91 4.41 -6.28
CA LEU A 51 26.76 3.60 -5.07
C LEU A 51 27.03 4.51 -3.87
N SER A 52 25.98 5.08 -3.28
CA SER A 52 26.06 5.63 -1.93
C SER A 52 26.06 4.48 -0.93
N ALA A 53 27.22 4.26 -0.31
CA ALA A 53 27.36 3.40 0.86
C ALA A 53 26.51 3.96 2.01
N GLY A 54 25.48 3.23 2.44
CA GLY A 54 24.72 3.60 3.65
C GLY A 54 23.22 3.33 3.65
N THR A 55 22.63 2.70 2.63
CA THR A 55 21.18 2.45 2.65
C THR A 55 20.84 1.34 3.64
N MET A 56 20.25 1.70 4.78
CA MET A 56 19.65 0.74 5.71
C MET A 56 18.64 -0.13 4.95
N MET A 57 18.98 -1.42 4.82
CA MET A 57 18.15 -2.47 4.26
C MET A 57 16.99 -2.76 5.22
N ALA A 58 15.97 -1.89 5.24
CA ALA A 58 14.72 -2.20 5.92
C ALA A 58 13.92 -3.19 5.06
N THR A 59 14.28 -4.47 5.14
CA THR A 59 13.48 -5.57 4.59
C THR A 59 12.22 -5.72 5.43
N VAL A 60 11.14 -5.04 5.03
CA VAL A 60 9.82 -5.25 5.61
C VAL A 60 9.29 -6.54 5.02
N THR A 61 9.35 -7.60 5.83
CA THR A 61 8.66 -8.87 5.54
C THR A 61 7.21 -8.59 5.16
N PRO A 62 6.69 -9.17 4.05
CA PRO A 62 5.30 -8.98 3.67
C PRO A 62 4.37 -9.37 4.81
N ARG A 63 3.60 -8.41 5.33
CA ARG A 63 2.66 -8.62 6.45
C ARG A 63 1.26 -8.20 6.04
N PRO A 64 0.21 -8.93 6.48
CA PRO A 64 -1.16 -8.50 6.22
C PRO A 64 -1.43 -7.19 6.94
N MET A 65 -1.92 -6.21 6.20
CA MET A 65 -2.32 -4.91 6.72
C MET A 65 -3.67 -4.51 6.12
N TYR A 66 -4.43 -3.77 6.91
CA TYR A 66 -5.60 -3.06 6.43
C TYR A 66 -5.16 -1.75 5.79
N ILE A 67 -5.71 -1.46 4.62
CA ILE A 67 -5.49 -0.20 3.90
C ILE A 67 -6.76 0.65 4.06
N LEU A 68 -6.57 1.91 4.42
CA LEU A 68 -7.58 2.95 4.32
C LEU A 68 -7.04 4.05 3.40
N LEU A 69 -7.74 4.32 2.30
CA LEU A 69 -7.44 5.44 1.42
C LEU A 69 -8.50 6.51 1.65
N THR A 70 -8.04 7.73 1.89
CA THR A 70 -8.86 8.92 2.02
C THR A 70 -8.62 9.87 0.84
N ASP A 71 -9.37 10.96 0.81
CA ASP A 71 -9.14 12.05 -0.13
C ASP A 71 -7.72 12.65 0.00
N GLN A 72 -7.09 12.53 1.18
CA GLN A 72 -5.82 13.18 1.51
C GLN A 72 -4.62 12.22 1.68
N ARG A 73 -4.82 10.99 2.14
CA ARG A 73 -3.73 10.10 2.55
C ARG A 73 -4.07 8.61 2.44
N VAL A 74 -3.04 7.78 2.54
CA VAL A 74 -3.13 6.33 2.65
C VAL A 74 -2.64 5.91 4.03
N LEU A 75 -3.50 5.24 4.79
CA LEU A 75 -3.21 4.72 6.12
C LEU A 75 -3.14 3.19 6.07
N PHE A 76 -2.13 2.63 6.74
CA PHE A 76 -1.94 1.19 6.88
C PHE A 76 -2.03 0.81 8.34
N PHE A 77 -2.90 -0.15 8.66
CA PHE A 77 -3.10 -0.68 10.01
C PHE A 77 -2.67 -2.14 10.06
N ASP A 78 -2.06 -2.55 11.18
CA ASP A 78 -1.62 -3.94 11.36
C ASP A 78 -2.79 -4.93 11.23
N GLY A 79 -2.64 -6.00 10.46
CA GLY A 79 -3.64 -7.06 10.28
C GLY A 79 -3.36 -8.34 11.07
N ASN A 80 -2.24 -8.45 11.77
CA ASN A 80 -1.80 -9.70 12.42
C ASN A 80 -2.54 -10.00 13.76
N ARG A 81 -3.36 -9.10 14.30
CA ARG A 81 -4.08 -9.29 15.57
C ARG A 81 -5.38 -10.07 15.40
N GLY A 82 -5.30 -11.37 15.10
CA GLY A 82 -6.49 -12.24 15.03
C GLY A 82 -7.53 -11.77 14.01
N GLY A 83 -7.06 -11.13 12.94
CA GLY A 83 -7.89 -10.58 11.88
C GLY A 83 -8.65 -9.29 12.24
N LYS A 84 -8.41 -8.63 13.37
CA LYS A 84 -8.92 -7.26 13.63
C LYS A 84 -7.87 -6.22 13.21
N PRO A 85 -8.30 -5.03 12.73
CA PRO A 85 -7.40 -3.89 12.56
C PRO A 85 -6.68 -3.55 13.86
N GLY A 86 -5.35 -3.50 13.80
CA GLY A 86 -4.47 -3.13 14.89
C GLY A 86 -4.12 -1.64 14.88
N LYS A 87 -2.93 -1.32 15.39
CA LYS A 87 -2.41 0.05 15.39
C LYS A 87 -2.10 0.54 13.98
N LEU A 88 -2.13 1.86 13.78
CA LEU A 88 -1.57 2.51 12.60
C LEU A 88 -0.07 2.17 12.52
N VAL A 89 0.36 1.70 11.36
CA VAL A 89 1.75 1.32 11.06
C VAL A 89 2.39 2.35 10.14
N LEU A 90 1.64 2.86 9.16
CA LEU A 90 2.15 3.79 8.17
C LEU A 90 1.07 4.79 7.76
N ASN A 91 1.48 6.05 7.59
CA ASN A 91 0.67 7.13 7.09
C ASN A 91 1.42 7.83 5.96
N LEU A 92 0.86 7.77 4.75
CA LEU A 92 1.47 8.35 3.55
C LEU A 92 0.54 9.40 2.94
N PRO A 93 0.98 10.66 2.78
CA PRO A 93 0.17 11.67 2.11
C PRO A 93 -0.02 11.30 0.63
N ARG A 94 -1.26 11.34 0.16
CA ARG A 94 -1.65 10.94 -1.20
C ARG A 94 -0.88 11.67 -2.30
N PRO A 95 -0.56 12.98 -2.19
CA PRO A 95 0.22 13.69 -3.23
C PRO A 95 1.62 13.12 -3.46
N TYR A 96 2.18 12.42 -2.48
CA TYR A 96 3.53 11.85 -2.55
C TYR A 96 3.54 10.35 -2.81
N VAL A 97 2.38 9.73 -3.00
CA VAL A 97 2.25 8.29 -3.25
C VAL A 97 1.80 8.07 -4.67
N SER A 98 2.51 7.22 -5.39
CA SER A 98 2.13 6.84 -6.74
C SER A 98 2.16 5.34 -6.93
N ALA A 99 1.16 4.81 -7.63
CA ALA A 99 1.11 3.42 -8.03
C ALA A 99 2.00 3.19 -9.25
N GLY A 100 2.92 2.24 -9.16
CA GLY A 100 3.74 1.77 -10.27
C GLY A 100 3.12 0.56 -10.96
N GLY A 101 3.95 -0.15 -11.73
CA GLY A 101 3.55 -1.33 -12.49
C GLY A 101 2.79 -2.36 -11.65
N SER A 102 1.59 -2.73 -12.11
CA SER A 102 0.77 -3.78 -11.51
C SER A 102 0.84 -5.06 -12.32
N LYS A 103 0.69 -6.20 -11.65
CA LYS A 103 0.64 -7.51 -12.29
C LYS A 103 -0.30 -8.44 -11.55
N LYS A 104 -0.84 -9.41 -12.27
CA LYS A 104 -1.48 -10.56 -11.64
C LYS A 104 -0.39 -11.53 -11.18
N ALA A 105 -0.46 -11.97 -9.93
CA ALA A 105 0.47 -12.91 -9.31
C ALA A 105 -0.24 -14.23 -9.02
N PHE A 106 0.54 -15.30 -8.74
CA PHE A 106 0.03 -16.63 -8.39
C PHE A 106 -1.03 -17.13 -9.40
N LEU A 107 -0.61 -17.33 -10.66
CA LEU A 107 -1.48 -17.79 -11.76
C LEU A 107 -2.74 -16.93 -12.00
N GLY A 108 -2.70 -15.64 -11.65
CA GLY A 108 -3.84 -14.75 -11.87
C GLY A 108 -4.76 -14.57 -10.66
N LEU A 109 -4.50 -15.32 -9.58
CA LEU A 109 -5.35 -15.35 -8.40
C LEU A 109 -5.13 -14.15 -7.47
N GLN A 110 -3.92 -13.59 -7.46
CA GLN A 110 -3.56 -12.41 -6.67
C GLN A 110 -3.33 -11.18 -7.55
N PHE A 111 -3.50 -10.00 -6.98
CA PHE A 111 -3.13 -8.75 -7.64
C PHE A 111 -1.99 -8.09 -6.88
N THR A 112 -0.89 -7.80 -7.55
CA THR A 112 0.27 -7.15 -6.95
C THR A 112 0.51 -5.81 -7.64
N THR A 113 0.68 -4.76 -6.84
CA THR A 113 1.14 -3.45 -7.31
C THR A 113 2.31 -2.98 -6.44
N ARG A 114 3.03 -1.97 -6.92
CA ARG A 114 4.06 -1.27 -6.14
C ARG A 114 3.61 0.16 -5.91
N LEU A 115 3.88 0.68 -4.73
CA LEU A 115 3.75 2.09 -4.41
C LEU A 115 5.15 2.68 -4.34
N SER A 116 5.37 3.78 -5.03
CA SER A 116 6.52 4.64 -4.84
C SER A 116 6.10 5.80 -3.93
N VAL A 117 7.02 6.22 -3.06
CA VAL A 117 6.83 7.41 -2.23
C VAL A 117 7.87 8.44 -2.67
N ALA A 118 7.44 9.66 -2.96
CA ALA A 118 8.34 10.73 -3.39
C ALA A 118 9.45 10.94 -2.36
N GLY A 119 10.70 10.98 -2.82
CA GLY A 119 11.88 11.11 -1.95
C GLY A 119 12.33 9.82 -1.26
N GLN A 120 11.71 8.66 -1.54
CA GLN A 120 12.17 7.36 -1.03
C GLN A 120 12.67 6.43 -2.15
N GLU A 121 13.87 5.87 -1.95
CA GLU A 121 14.44 4.85 -2.87
C GLU A 121 13.78 3.47 -2.73
N GLN A 122 13.06 3.25 -1.62
CA GLN A 122 12.30 2.05 -1.34
C GLN A 122 10.82 2.30 -1.57
N GLY A 123 10.17 1.35 -2.22
CA GLY A 123 8.74 1.34 -2.48
C GLY A 123 8.06 0.25 -1.67
N LEU A 124 6.74 0.27 -1.67
CA LEU A 124 5.92 -0.73 -1.00
C LEU A 124 5.34 -1.68 -2.03
N LYS A 125 5.59 -2.98 -1.88
CA LYS A 125 4.86 -4.00 -2.61
C LYS A 125 3.54 -4.27 -1.90
N VAL A 126 2.45 -4.01 -2.60
CA VAL A 126 1.09 -4.26 -2.13
C VAL A 126 0.56 -5.49 -2.86
N THR A 127 0.22 -6.55 -2.13
CA THR A 127 -0.32 -7.79 -2.69
C THR A 127 -1.72 -8.05 -2.14
N PHE A 128 -2.72 -7.91 -2.99
CA PHE A 128 -4.10 -8.24 -2.67
C PHE A 128 -4.31 -9.75 -2.81
N PRO A 129 -4.74 -10.44 -1.73
CA PRO A 129 -5.02 -11.87 -1.77
C PRO A 129 -6.28 -12.14 -2.61
N VAL A 130 -6.56 -13.41 -2.90
CA VAL A 130 -7.62 -13.82 -3.84
C VAL A 130 -8.98 -13.22 -3.51
N GLN A 131 -9.30 -13.14 -2.21
CA GLN A 131 -10.55 -12.60 -1.68
C GLN A 131 -10.72 -11.10 -2.04
N HIS A 132 -9.62 -10.36 -2.06
CA HIS A 132 -9.54 -8.91 -2.28
C HIS A 132 -8.89 -8.53 -3.62
N ARG A 133 -8.65 -9.49 -4.52
CA ARG A 133 -7.94 -9.23 -5.79
C ARG A 133 -8.58 -8.14 -6.65
N GLY A 134 -9.92 -8.03 -6.59
CA GLY A 134 -10.69 -7.02 -7.31
C GLY A 134 -10.58 -5.61 -6.75
N ASP A 135 -10.12 -5.47 -5.50
CA ASP A 135 -9.87 -4.19 -4.86
C ASP A 135 -8.56 -3.58 -5.36
N GLY A 136 -7.64 -4.40 -5.88
CA GLY A 136 -6.34 -3.97 -6.39
C GLY A 136 -6.42 -2.95 -7.53
N PRO A 137 -7.13 -3.24 -8.64
CA PRO A 137 -7.33 -2.27 -9.72
C PRO A 137 -8.02 -0.98 -9.26
N ARG A 138 -8.97 -1.06 -8.32
CA ARG A 138 -9.64 0.12 -7.74
C ARG A 138 -8.67 0.98 -6.95
N PHE A 139 -7.85 0.35 -6.11
CA PHE A 139 -6.82 1.02 -5.34
C PHE A 139 -5.77 1.71 -6.23
N VAL A 140 -5.30 1.02 -7.28
CA VAL A 140 -4.36 1.60 -8.25
C VAL A 140 -4.99 2.76 -9.02
N GLY A 141 -6.25 2.62 -9.47
CA GLY A 141 -6.95 3.68 -10.19
C GLY A 141 -7.26 4.93 -9.35
N ALA A 142 -7.22 4.81 -8.02
CA ALA A 142 -7.43 5.93 -7.11
C ALA A 142 -6.13 6.68 -6.74
N LEU A 143 -4.97 6.22 -7.24
CA LEU A 143 -3.66 6.84 -6.99
C LEU A 143 -3.04 7.38 -8.28
N PRO A 144 -2.23 8.45 -8.20
CA PRO A 144 -1.38 8.88 -9.31
C PRO A 144 -0.52 7.72 -9.81
N VAL A 145 -0.32 7.60 -11.12
CA VAL A 145 0.47 6.51 -11.71
C VAL A 145 1.86 7.01 -12.05
N THR A 146 2.90 6.34 -11.56
CA THR A 146 4.28 6.55 -12.04
C THR A 146 4.45 5.73 -13.32
N ARG A 147 4.73 6.39 -14.45
CA ARG A 147 5.17 5.71 -15.67
C ARG A 147 6.60 5.23 -15.56
#